data_AF-A0A8C3T6P7-F1
#
_entry.id   AF-A0A8C3T6P7-F1
#
_cell.length_a   1.000
_cell.length_b   1.000
_cell.length_c   1.000
_cell.angle_alpha   90.00
_cell.angle_beta   90.00
_cell.angle_gamma   90.00
#
_symmetry.space_group_name_H-M   'P 1'
#
loop_
_entity.id
_entity.type
_entity.pdbx_description
1 polymer ?
#
loop_
_entity_poly.entity_id
_entity_poly.type
_entity_poly.pdbx_seq_one_letter_code
_entity_poly.pdbx_strand_id
1 'polypeptide(L)'
;METLRESVLHLMFQMSTYKRATLDEEDLVDSIGEGEVYPNGIQVNFRGSGNSRSCWTERTHIEKRLLVLIVVLALSLLACVLALGFQYRDRPSKSCLTEACISVTSSILSSLDRTVNPCEDFFTYACGGWMKGNPVPDGHSRWGTFNNLWEHNQAIMKHLLENTTSNVSSEAERKAQHYYQSCMNETKIEELKAKPLMELIEKLGGWTITGPWDKDNFNQTLQEVTAHYRTSPFFSVYVSADSKNSNSNVIQVDQSGLGLPSRDYYLNKTENEKVLTGYLNYMVRLGMLLGGADEAATRQQMQQILDFETALANITIPQEKRRDEEVIYHKTTAGELKNLAPAINWMPFLTTVFYPVELNESEPVVVYAKEYLKQVSSLIQATDRCLLNSYMIWNLVRKTSSFLDQRFQDAEEKFMEVMYGTKKTCLPRWKFCVSDTDNSLGFALGAMFVKATFAEDSKKIAEEMITEIKTAFEESLATLQWMDDETRRSAKEKADAIYDMIGYPKFILDPKELDKVFHDVTVSSLYFENVMQFYNFSARVAADQLRKPPNRDQGTKPKMPGSPVFKKCASCKDAMPVSDIHAVSTAWGSHTSLRSALTVVT
;
A
#
# COMPACT_ATOMS: atom_id res chain seq x y z
N MET A 1 -25.93 41.75 23.74
CA MET A 1 -26.54 40.62 22.99
C MET A 1 -26.60 39.34 23.84
N GLU A 2 -26.10 39.39 25.08
CA GLU A 2 -25.91 38.27 26.00
C GLU A 2 -27.21 37.75 26.64
N THR A 3 -28.22 38.59 26.83
CA THR A 3 -29.48 38.21 27.51
C THR A 3 -30.36 37.21 26.74
N LEU A 4 -30.03 36.91 25.47
CA LEU A 4 -30.63 35.80 24.70
C LEU A 4 -29.79 34.51 24.72
N ARG A 5 -28.59 34.55 25.32
CA ARG A 5 -27.64 33.42 25.36
C ARG A 5 -27.90 32.48 26.52
N GLU A 6 -28.39 32.99 27.65
CA GLU A 6 -28.61 32.20 28.87
C GLU A 6 -29.90 31.36 28.82
N SER A 7 -30.99 31.90 28.25
CA SER A 7 -32.29 31.22 28.18
C SER A 7 -32.29 29.93 27.34
N VAL A 8 -31.32 29.76 26.43
CA VAL A 8 -31.20 28.56 25.58
C VAL A 8 -30.42 27.45 26.28
N LEU A 9 -29.42 27.79 27.11
CA LEU A 9 -28.60 26.78 27.81
C LEU A 9 -29.40 25.97 28.85
N HIS A 10 -30.45 26.55 29.44
CA HIS A 10 -31.20 25.90 30.51
C HIS A 10 -32.20 24.84 30.04
N LEU A 11 -32.37 24.65 28.73
CA LEU A 11 -33.41 23.80 28.11
C LEU A 11 -32.87 22.53 27.42
N MET A 12 -31.55 22.31 27.41
CA MET A 12 -30.93 21.13 26.77
C MET A 12 -30.35 20.10 27.77
N PHE A 13 -30.68 20.21 29.06
CA PHE A 13 -30.15 19.35 30.13
C PHE A 13 -31.22 18.53 30.86
N GLN A 14 -31.99 17.73 30.12
CA GLN A 14 -32.82 16.67 30.71
C GLN A 14 -33.12 15.54 29.71
N MET A 15 -32.99 14.29 30.19
CA MET A 15 -33.49 13.02 29.60
C MET A 15 -32.96 12.68 28.17
N SER A 16 -32.08 11.71 27.93
CA SER A 16 -31.85 10.35 28.48
C SER A 16 -32.86 9.26 28.06
N THR A 17 -32.31 8.24 27.38
CA THR A 17 -32.69 6.81 27.39
C THR A 17 -34.02 6.30 26.79
N TYR A 18 -33.86 5.47 25.74
CA TYR A 18 -34.30 4.03 25.60
C TYR A 18 -35.35 3.60 24.56
N LYS A 19 -34.99 2.51 23.83
CA LYS A 19 -35.73 1.41 23.14
C LYS A 19 -37.12 1.69 22.51
N ARG A 20 -37.39 1.45 21.22
CA ARG A 20 -37.28 0.24 20.34
C ARG A 20 -38.46 -0.76 20.50
N ALA A 21 -39.00 -1.19 19.35
CA ALA A 21 -40.10 -2.18 19.14
C ALA A 21 -41.53 -1.63 19.40
N THR A 22 -42.60 -2.05 18.70
CA THR A 22 -42.75 -2.89 17.47
C THR A 22 -44.02 -2.47 16.70
N LEU A 23 -44.19 -2.94 15.46
CA LEU A 23 -45.48 -3.01 14.77
C LEU A 23 -46.16 -4.35 15.11
N ASP A 24 -47.49 -4.37 15.20
CA ASP A 24 -48.36 -5.53 14.95
C ASP A 24 -49.82 -5.05 14.71
N GLU A 25 -50.61 -5.98 14.19
CA GLU A 25 -51.80 -5.94 13.32
C GLU A 25 -53.21 -5.60 13.91
N GLU A 26 -54.16 -5.31 12.98
CA GLU A 26 -55.60 -5.70 12.93
C GLU A 26 -56.63 -5.23 14.02
N ASP A 27 -57.97 -5.17 13.79
CA ASP A 27 -58.82 -4.88 12.60
C ASP A 27 -60.32 -4.63 13.05
N LEU A 28 -61.22 -4.32 12.11
CA LEU A 28 -62.71 -4.53 12.10
C LEU A 28 -63.67 -3.81 13.11
N VAL A 29 -64.32 -2.74 12.61
CA VAL A 29 -65.78 -2.57 12.33
C VAL A 29 -66.89 -2.86 13.40
N ASP A 30 -67.77 -1.84 13.58
CA ASP A 30 -69.20 -1.78 14.02
C ASP A 30 -69.77 -2.55 15.25
N SER A 31 -70.44 -1.81 16.17
CA SER A 31 -71.93 -1.80 16.32
C SER A 31 -72.47 -1.37 17.71
N ILE A 32 -73.07 -0.16 17.76
CA ILE A 32 -74.33 0.25 18.45
C ILE A 32 -74.68 -0.33 19.86
N GLY A 33 -74.91 0.56 20.85
CA GLY A 33 -75.63 0.24 22.10
C GLY A 33 -75.89 1.45 23.04
N GLU A 34 -77.16 1.74 23.32
CA GLU A 34 -77.77 2.84 24.12
C GLU A 34 -77.32 2.92 25.61
N GLY A 35 -77.55 3.98 26.40
CA GLY A 35 -78.23 5.29 26.24
C GLY A 35 -78.86 5.75 27.59
N GLU A 36 -79.25 7.00 27.86
CA GLU A 36 -79.11 8.27 27.12
C GLU A 36 -77.93 9.15 27.64
N VAL A 37 -78.01 10.20 28.49
CA VAL A 37 -79.08 10.87 29.27
C VAL A 37 -78.99 12.42 29.19
N TYR A 38 -80.14 13.08 29.09
CA TYR A 38 -80.39 14.54 29.02
C TYR A 38 -81.47 14.94 30.07
N PRO A 39 -82.00 16.19 30.22
CA PRO A 39 -81.83 17.46 29.46
C PRO A 39 -81.38 18.66 30.35
N ASN A 40 -81.17 19.91 29.91
CA ASN A 40 -81.89 20.83 29.02
C ASN A 40 -80.92 21.90 28.45
N GLY A 41 -81.21 22.69 27.40
CA GLY A 41 -82.37 22.69 26.50
C GLY A 41 -82.79 24.12 26.09
N ILE A 42 -82.67 24.46 24.80
CA ILE A 42 -83.47 25.44 24.05
C ILE A 42 -83.08 25.32 22.56
N GLN A 43 -84.07 25.26 21.67
CA GLN A 43 -83.88 25.25 20.22
C GLN A 43 -84.10 26.65 19.63
N VAL A 44 -83.50 26.94 18.48
CA VAL A 44 -83.98 27.99 17.57
C VAL A 44 -84.26 27.37 16.21
N ASN A 45 -85.54 27.25 15.86
CA ASN A 45 -85.98 26.76 14.55
C ASN A 45 -85.89 27.86 13.51
N PHE A 46 -85.38 27.53 12.31
CA PHE A 46 -85.69 28.26 11.09
C PHE A 46 -86.03 27.30 9.96
N ARG A 47 -87.22 27.47 9.34
CA ARG A 47 -87.73 26.60 8.29
C ARG A 47 -88.37 27.43 7.17
N GLY A 48 -87.85 27.28 5.95
CA GLY A 48 -88.61 27.52 4.73
C GLY A 48 -88.41 28.87 4.01
N SER A 49 -87.71 28.79 2.87
CA SER A 49 -87.94 29.55 1.62
C SER A 49 -87.82 31.08 1.61
N GLY A 50 -86.90 31.60 0.79
CA GLY A 50 -86.82 33.02 0.44
C GLY A 50 -85.79 33.28 -0.67
N ASN A 51 -86.21 33.94 -1.75
CA ASN A 51 -85.38 34.21 -2.94
C ASN A 51 -84.06 34.92 -2.65
N SER A 52 -83.06 34.66 -3.51
CA SER A 52 -81.75 35.31 -3.47
C SER A 52 -81.84 36.84 -3.55
N ARG A 53 -81.28 37.53 -2.55
CA ARG A 53 -80.73 38.89 -2.68
C ARG A 53 -79.34 38.92 -2.06
N SER A 54 -78.44 39.66 -2.69
CA SER A 54 -77.02 39.64 -2.33
C SER A 54 -76.77 40.37 -1.00
N CYS A 55 -75.92 39.79 -0.14
CA CYS A 55 -75.40 40.47 1.06
C CYS A 55 -74.65 41.79 0.73
N TRP A 56 -74.37 42.05 -0.55
CA TRP A 56 -73.80 43.30 -1.04
C TRP A 56 -74.81 44.44 -1.23
N THR A 57 -76.14 44.21 -1.27
CA THR A 57 -77.06 45.34 -1.55
C THR A 57 -77.24 46.31 -0.39
N GLU A 58 -77.24 45.85 0.86
CA GLU A 58 -77.63 46.67 2.02
C GLU A 58 -76.47 47.36 2.76
N ARG A 59 -75.22 46.90 2.59
CA ARG A 59 -74.05 47.54 3.22
C ARG A 59 -73.80 48.95 2.69
N THR A 60 -73.43 49.88 3.57
CA THR A 60 -73.12 51.27 3.22
C THR A 60 -71.90 51.38 2.30
N HIS A 61 -71.73 52.51 1.62
CA HIS A 61 -70.54 52.77 0.80
C HIS A 61 -69.22 52.74 1.60
N ILE A 62 -69.27 53.00 2.91
CA ILE A 62 -68.10 52.97 3.80
C ILE A 62 -67.73 51.51 4.12
N GLU A 63 -68.70 50.68 4.53
CA GLU A 63 -68.47 49.24 4.80
C GLU A 63 -68.00 48.48 3.56
N LYS A 64 -68.57 48.80 2.39
CA LYS A 64 -68.14 48.24 1.10
C LYS A 64 -66.68 48.58 0.79
N ARG A 65 -66.26 49.84 1.03
CA ARG A 65 -64.87 50.26 0.89
C ARG A 65 -63.96 49.58 1.91
N LEU A 66 -64.36 49.49 3.18
CA LEU A 66 -63.60 48.81 4.23
C LEU A 66 -63.40 47.32 3.94
N LEU A 67 -64.43 46.60 3.49
CA LEU A 67 -64.31 45.19 3.10
C LEU A 67 -63.36 44.99 1.91
N VAL A 68 -63.42 45.84 0.89
CA VAL A 68 -62.45 45.81 -0.22
C VAL A 68 -61.04 46.11 0.29
N LEU A 69 -60.87 47.07 1.21
CA LEU A 69 -59.58 47.41 1.81
C LEU A 69 -59.02 46.25 2.65
N ILE A 70 -59.85 45.57 3.44
CA ILE A 70 -59.47 44.38 4.23
C ILE A 70 -59.09 43.21 3.30
N VAL A 71 -59.83 42.97 2.22
CA VAL A 71 -59.50 41.92 1.24
C VAL A 71 -58.20 42.24 0.50
N VAL A 72 -58.00 43.50 0.08
CA VAL A 72 -56.73 43.94 -0.54
C VAL A 72 -55.56 43.83 0.44
N LEU A 73 -55.74 44.20 1.71
CA LEU A 73 -54.71 44.03 2.74
C LEU A 73 -54.39 42.56 2.98
N ALA A 74 -55.40 41.69 3.13
CA ALA A 74 -55.22 40.26 3.31
C ALA A 74 -54.51 39.60 2.11
N LEU A 75 -54.89 39.97 0.88
CA LEU A 75 -54.21 39.50 -0.33
C LEU A 75 -52.78 40.04 -0.44
N SER A 76 -52.52 41.29 -0.04
CA SER A 76 -51.17 41.85 -0.01
C SER A 76 -50.28 41.18 1.05
N LEU A 77 -50.85 40.83 2.20
CA LEU A 77 -50.16 40.08 3.27
C LEU A 77 -49.85 38.65 2.81
N LEU A 78 -50.82 37.97 2.17
CA LEU A 78 -50.63 36.65 1.58
C LEU A 78 -49.55 36.68 0.48
N ALA A 79 -49.57 37.70 -0.38
CA ALA A 79 -48.53 37.89 -1.41
C ALA A 79 -47.15 38.15 -0.79
N CYS A 80 -47.06 38.92 0.29
CA CYS A 80 -45.79 39.13 1.03
C CYS A 80 -45.30 37.84 1.70
N VAL A 81 -46.18 37.07 2.33
CA VAL A 81 -45.84 35.77 2.96
C VAL A 81 -45.39 34.75 1.92
N LEU A 82 -46.06 34.70 0.76
CA LEU A 82 -45.63 33.86 -0.37
C LEU A 82 -44.28 34.32 -0.93
N ALA A 83 -44.09 35.62 -1.16
CA ALA A 83 -42.83 36.16 -1.67
C ALA A 83 -41.65 35.92 -0.70
N LEU A 84 -41.87 36.07 0.61
CA LEU A 84 -40.91 35.71 1.65
C LEU A 84 -40.65 34.19 1.67
N GLY A 85 -41.69 33.37 1.50
CA GLY A 85 -41.57 31.92 1.39
C GLY A 85 -40.71 31.48 0.20
N PHE A 86 -40.90 32.08 -0.97
CA PHE A 86 -40.04 31.87 -2.15
C PHE A 86 -38.61 32.37 -1.88
N GLN A 87 -38.42 33.60 -1.39
CA GLN A 87 -37.08 34.13 -1.04
C GLN A 87 -36.34 33.31 0.04
N TYR A 88 -37.06 32.59 0.91
CA TYR A 88 -36.45 31.69 1.89
C TYR A 88 -36.14 30.31 1.31
N ARG A 89 -36.95 29.83 0.35
CA ARG A 89 -36.78 28.55 -0.34
C ARG A 89 -35.69 28.60 -1.42
N ASP A 90 -35.52 29.73 -2.09
CA ASP A 90 -34.52 29.96 -3.13
C ASP A 90 -33.16 30.44 -2.57
N ARG A 91 -32.98 30.42 -1.24
CA ARG A 91 -31.65 30.53 -0.61
C ARG A 91 -30.99 29.15 -0.55
N PRO A 92 -29.99 28.85 -1.39
CA PRO A 92 -29.23 27.60 -1.24
C PRO A 92 -28.56 27.55 0.14
N SER A 93 -28.60 26.38 0.78
CA SER A 93 -27.90 26.16 2.05
C SER A 93 -26.39 26.34 1.84
N LYS A 94 -25.75 27.20 2.64
CA LYS A 94 -24.30 27.43 2.57
C LYS A 94 -23.46 26.19 2.87
N SER A 95 -24.04 25.18 3.51
CA SER A 95 -23.42 23.90 3.82
C SER A 95 -23.82 22.84 2.79
N CYS A 96 -22.86 22.01 2.37
CA CYS A 96 -23.15 20.79 1.64
C CYS A 96 -23.84 19.77 2.56
N LEU A 97 -24.97 19.21 2.11
CA LEU A 97 -25.76 18.21 2.85
C LEU A 97 -25.94 16.91 2.06
N THR A 98 -25.05 16.61 1.12
CA THR A 98 -25.01 15.28 0.48
C THR A 98 -24.51 14.24 1.49
N GLU A 99 -24.91 12.98 1.30
CA GLU A 99 -24.46 11.85 2.12
C GLU A 99 -22.93 11.78 2.20
N ALA A 100 -22.25 11.98 1.07
CA ALA A 100 -20.79 12.08 1.01
C ALA A 100 -20.25 13.19 1.91
N CYS A 101 -20.70 14.44 1.76
CA CYS A 101 -20.26 15.58 2.58
C CYS A 101 -20.48 15.34 4.08
N ILE A 102 -21.61 14.71 4.46
CA ILE A 102 -21.92 14.37 5.85
C ILE A 102 -20.96 13.28 6.37
N SER A 103 -20.72 12.24 5.55
CA SER A 103 -19.79 11.15 5.85
C SER A 103 -18.37 11.68 6.10
N VAL A 104 -17.79 12.45 5.17
CA VAL A 104 -16.43 12.99 5.35
C VAL A 104 -16.35 13.93 6.56
N THR A 105 -17.36 14.78 6.75
CA THR A 105 -17.41 15.67 7.92
C THR A 105 -17.40 14.86 9.22
N SER A 106 -18.12 13.75 9.28
CA SER A 106 -18.08 12.82 10.43
C SER A 106 -16.70 12.20 10.65
N SER A 107 -16.04 11.72 9.59
CA SER A 107 -14.67 11.16 9.64
C SER A 107 -13.62 12.18 10.06
N ILE A 108 -13.73 13.43 9.62
CA ILE A 108 -12.86 14.53 10.08
C ILE A 108 -13.14 14.80 11.57
N LEU A 109 -14.39 15.03 11.96
CA LEU A 109 -14.76 15.42 13.32
C LEU A 109 -14.46 14.35 14.38
N SER A 110 -14.45 13.08 14.02
CA SER A 110 -14.02 11.97 14.88
C SER A 110 -12.49 11.81 14.96
N SER A 111 -11.75 12.36 14.00
CA SER A 111 -10.28 12.33 14.00
C SER A 111 -9.64 13.47 14.82
N LEU A 112 -10.30 14.64 14.85
CA LEU A 112 -9.80 15.83 15.56
C LEU A 112 -9.76 15.66 17.09
N ASP A 113 -8.74 16.23 17.73
CA ASP A 113 -8.77 16.59 19.15
C ASP A 113 -8.91 18.11 19.33
N ARG A 114 -10.15 18.55 19.54
CA ARG A 114 -10.51 19.97 19.74
C ARG A 114 -10.07 20.55 21.09
N THR A 115 -9.40 19.79 21.95
CA THR A 115 -8.83 20.31 23.21
C THR A 115 -7.42 20.90 23.01
N VAL A 116 -6.76 20.59 21.90
CA VAL A 116 -5.41 21.07 21.56
C VAL A 116 -5.50 22.34 20.70
N ASN A 117 -4.55 23.27 20.89
CA ASN A 117 -4.43 24.44 20.02
C ASN A 117 -3.77 24.04 18.69
N PRO A 118 -4.43 24.21 17.52
CA PRO A 118 -3.84 23.89 16.21
C PRO A 118 -2.59 24.71 15.87
N CYS A 119 -2.35 25.85 16.55
CA CYS A 119 -1.15 26.67 16.36
C CYS A 119 0.03 26.22 17.27
N GLU A 120 -0.17 25.27 18.18
CA GLU A 120 0.86 24.71 19.06
C GLU A 120 1.22 23.28 18.64
N ASP A 121 0.21 22.42 18.43
CA ASP A 121 0.39 21.08 17.89
C ASP A 121 -0.77 20.74 16.94
N PHE A 122 -0.54 21.00 15.65
CA PHE A 122 -1.49 20.67 14.59
C PHE A 122 -1.67 19.16 14.41
N PHE A 123 -0.67 18.33 14.74
CA PHE A 123 -0.77 16.88 14.57
C PHE A 123 -1.71 16.27 15.63
N THR A 124 -1.54 16.59 16.90
CA THR A 124 -2.47 16.12 17.94
C THR A 124 -3.85 16.77 17.78
N TYR A 125 -3.94 18.04 17.34
CA TYR A 125 -5.23 18.63 16.94
C TYR A 125 -5.92 17.87 15.80
N ALA A 126 -5.19 17.49 14.75
CA ALA A 126 -5.78 16.86 13.56
C ALA A 126 -6.07 15.35 13.74
N CYS A 127 -5.26 14.65 14.54
CA CYS A 127 -5.25 13.19 14.62
C CYS A 127 -5.45 12.63 16.05
N GLY A 128 -5.52 13.46 17.08
CA GLY A 128 -5.60 13.01 18.48
C GLY A 128 -6.86 12.21 18.81
N GLY A 129 -8.01 12.54 18.20
CA GLY A 129 -9.23 11.75 18.27
C GLY A 129 -9.06 10.39 17.59
N TRP A 130 -8.45 10.38 16.40
CA TRP A 130 -8.17 9.14 15.66
C TRP A 130 -7.25 8.21 16.46
N MET A 131 -6.14 8.73 17.01
CA MET A 131 -5.18 7.95 17.81
C MET A 131 -5.82 7.35 19.07
N LYS A 132 -6.74 8.07 19.72
CA LYS A 132 -7.50 7.57 20.88
C LYS A 132 -8.49 6.46 20.51
N GLY A 133 -9.05 6.50 19.30
CA GLY A 133 -9.98 5.47 18.79
C GLY A 133 -9.31 4.27 18.10
N ASN A 134 -8.05 4.38 17.67
CA ASN A 134 -7.36 3.40 16.85
C ASN A 134 -6.03 2.95 17.50
N PRO A 135 -6.06 2.14 18.58
CA PRO A 135 -4.86 1.47 19.06
C PRO A 135 -4.26 0.58 17.96
N VAL A 136 -2.93 0.39 17.96
CA VAL A 136 -2.25 -0.48 16.99
C VAL A 136 -2.80 -1.90 17.12
N PRO A 137 -3.40 -2.50 16.06
CA PRO A 137 -3.90 -3.86 16.11
C PRO A 137 -2.78 -4.88 16.30
N ASP A 138 -3.11 -6.06 16.83
CA ASP A 138 -2.15 -7.17 16.89
C ASP A 138 -1.72 -7.59 15.46
N GLY A 139 -0.53 -8.19 15.35
CA GLY A 139 0.12 -8.46 14.06
C GLY A 139 0.66 -7.21 13.35
N HIS A 140 0.44 -5.99 13.87
CA HIS A 140 0.97 -4.74 13.33
C HIS A 140 1.94 -4.05 14.30
N SER A 141 3.00 -3.43 13.76
CA SER A 141 3.95 -2.59 14.50
C SER A 141 3.67 -1.09 14.36
N ARG A 142 2.86 -0.72 13.37
CA ARG A 142 2.35 0.63 13.11
C ARG A 142 0.97 0.54 12.51
N TRP A 143 0.13 1.52 12.82
CA TRP A 143 -1.24 1.64 12.29
C TRP A 143 -1.50 3.08 11.86
N GLY A 144 -2.34 3.26 10.84
CA GLY A 144 -2.57 4.54 10.17
C GLY A 144 -3.28 4.37 8.83
N THR A 145 -3.53 5.46 8.12
CA THR A 145 -4.31 5.48 6.86
C THR A 145 -3.79 4.49 5.82
N PHE A 146 -2.48 4.41 5.61
CA PHE A 146 -1.86 3.46 4.67
C PHE A 146 -2.11 2.00 5.07
N ASN A 147 -2.06 1.66 6.36
CA ASN A 147 -2.31 0.30 6.85
C ASN A 147 -3.79 -0.10 6.72
N ASN A 148 -4.71 0.85 6.97
CA ASN A 148 -6.14 0.63 6.82
C ASN A 148 -6.53 0.45 5.34
N LEU A 149 -6.03 1.32 4.45
CA LEU A 149 -6.19 1.20 3.00
C LEU A 149 -5.64 -0.14 2.48
N TRP A 150 -4.46 -0.54 2.94
CA TRP A 150 -3.84 -1.82 2.61
C TRP A 150 -4.73 -3.00 3.00
N GLU A 151 -5.18 -3.07 4.25
CA GLU A 151 -6.06 -4.13 4.76
C GLU A 151 -7.38 -4.24 3.97
N HIS A 152 -7.96 -3.09 3.58
CA HIS A 152 -9.12 -3.06 2.69
C HIS A 152 -8.81 -3.67 1.31
N ASN A 153 -7.69 -3.27 0.69
CA ASN A 153 -7.28 -3.78 -0.62
C ASN A 153 -6.91 -5.27 -0.58
N GLN A 154 -6.32 -5.77 0.52
CA GLN A 154 -6.06 -7.19 0.75
C GLN A 154 -7.37 -8.00 0.71
N ALA A 155 -8.44 -7.51 1.34
CA ALA A 155 -9.73 -8.20 1.35
C ALA A 155 -10.38 -8.25 -0.06
N ILE A 156 -10.22 -7.20 -0.87
CA ILE A 156 -10.65 -7.20 -2.28
C ILE A 156 -9.85 -8.22 -3.10
N MET A 157 -8.52 -8.20 -2.99
CA MET A 157 -7.64 -9.13 -3.73
C MET A 157 -7.88 -10.60 -3.34
N LYS A 158 -8.15 -10.89 -2.06
CA LYS A 158 -8.61 -12.21 -1.59
C LYS A 158 -9.86 -12.67 -2.34
N HIS A 159 -10.88 -11.83 -2.43
CA HIS A 159 -12.13 -12.18 -3.12
C HIS A 159 -11.91 -12.45 -4.63
N LEU A 160 -11.05 -11.65 -5.29
CA LEU A 160 -10.70 -11.84 -6.70
C LEU A 160 -9.92 -13.15 -6.95
N LEU A 161 -9.01 -13.51 -6.04
CA LEU A 161 -8.22 -14.74 -6.15
C LEU A 161 -9.02 -16.01 -5.81
N GLU A 162 -10.07 -15.90 -5.00
CA GLU A 162 -10.98 -17.01 -4.64
C GLU A 162 -12.13 -17.21 -5.63
N ASN A 163 -12.47 -16.20 -6.45
CA ASN A 163 -13.55 -16.27 -7.42
C ASN A 163 -13.13 -17.00 -8.72
N THR A 164 -13.00 -18.32 -8.62
CA THR A 164 -12.60 -19.20 -9.74
C THR A 164 -13.75 -19.56 -10.69
N THR A 165 -14.99 -19.21 -10.35
CA THR A 165 -16.19 -19.49 -11.18
C THR A 165 -16.47 -18.38 -12.19
N SER A 166 -15.83 -17.22 -12.05
CA SER A 166 -15.85 -16.16 -13.05
C SER A 166 -14.86 -16.46 -14.18
N ASN A 167 -15.26 -16.20 -15.43
CA ASN A 167 -14.37 -16.34 -16.59
C ASN A 167 -13.27 -15.26 -16.53
N VAL A 168 -12.11 -15.60 -15.94
CA VAL A 168 -10.89 -14.80 -15.99
C VAL A 168 -10.50 -14.50 -17.44
N SER A 169 -10.02 -13.28 -17.70
CA SER A 169 -9.87 -12.79 -19.09
C SER A 169 -8.57 -13.20 -19.77
N SER A 170 -7.62 -13.77 -19.01
CA SER A 170 -6.25 -14.05 -19.43
C SER A 170 -5.70 -15.29 -18.70
N GLU A 171 -4.70 -15.94 -19.29
CA GLU A 171 -3.97 -17.04 -18.66
C GLU A 171 -3.21 -16.56 -17.41
N ALA A 172 -2.69 -15.34 -17.42
CA ALA A 172 -1.96 -14.74 -16.31
C ALA A 172 -2.84 -14.55 -15.06
N GLU A 173 -4.09 -14.11 -15.24
CA GLU A 173 -5.09 -14.06 -14.16
C GLU A 173 -5.32 -15.46 -13.56
N ARG A 174 -5.43 -16.49 -14.40
CA ARG A 174 -5.58 -17.89 -13.94
C ARG A 174 -4.33 -18.39 -13.20
N LYS A 175 -3.13 -18.07 -13.69
CA LYS A 175 -1.86 -18.38 -13.02
C LYS A 175 -1.79 -17.74 -11.62
N ALA A 176 -2.27 -16.51 -11.46
CA ALA A 176 -2.36 -15.86 -10.14
C ALA A 176 -3.34 -16.58 -9.19
N GLN A 177 -4.53 -16.97 -9.67
CA GLN A 177 -5.50 -17.75 -8.88
C GLN A 177 -4.92 -19.11 -8.45
N HIS A 178 -4.30 -19.87 -9.36
CA HIS A 178 -3.66 -21.15 -9.03
C HIS A 178 -2.48 -21.00 -8.07
N TYR A 179 -1.68 -19.93 -8.21
CA TYR A 179 -0.57 -19.64 -7.29
C TYR A 179 -1.08 -19.40 -5.87
N TYR A 180 -2.09 -18.55 -5.70
CA TYR A 180 -2.77 -18.32 -4.42
C TYR A 180 -3.33 -19.62 -3.82
N GLN A 181 -4.02 -20.44 -4.62
CA GLN A 181 -4.54 -21.75 -4.19
C GLN A 181 -3.43 -22.70 -3.72
N SER A 182 -2.27 -22.72 -4.38
CA SER A 182 -1.13 -23.53 -3.94
C SER A 182 -0.61 -23.09 -2.57
N CYS A 183 -0.53 -21.77 -2.31
CA CYS A 183 -0.12 -21.20 -1.03
C CYS A 183 -1.12 -21.49 0.10
N MET A 184 -2.41 -21.52 -0.23
CA MET A 184 -3.52 -21.81 0.69
C MET A 184 -3.70 -23.31 1.00
N ASN A 185 -3.03 -24.21 0.26
CA ASN A 185 -3.10 -25.66 0.51
C ASN A 185 -2.14 -26.09 1.63
N GLU A 186 -2.43 -25.63 2.85
CA GLU A 186 -1.64 -25.91 4.06
C GLU A 186 -1.45 -27.42 4.27
N THR A 187 -2.45 -28.25 3.97
CA THR A 187 -2.36 -29.72 4.04
C THR A 187 -1.18 -30.28 3.22
N LYS A 188 -0.92 -29.76 2.02
CA LYS A 188 0.21 -30.21 1.19
C LYS A 188 1.55 -29.66 1.70
N ILE A 189 1.56 -28.46 2.27
CA ILE A 189 2.75 -27.83 2.85
C ILE A 189 3.19 -28.61 4.12
N GLU A 190 2.26 -28.94 5.01
CA GLU A 190 2.49 -29.75 6.22
C GLU A 190 2.86 -31.21 5.93
N GLU A 191 2.51 -31.76 4.76
CA GLU A 191 2.96 -33.08 4.31
C GLU A 191 4.45 -33.06 3.86
N LEU A 192 4.85 -31.99 3.18
CA LEU A 192 6.20 -31.81 2.63
C LEU A 192 7.20 -31.37 3.70
N LYS A 193 6.79 -30.49 4.63
CA LYS A 193 7.62 -29.94 5.70
C LYS A 193 8.88 -29.26 5.15
N ALA A 194 10.02 -29.45 5.81
CA ALA A 194 11.32 -28.93 5.40
C ALA A 194 11.88 -29.55 4.09
N LYS A 195 11.32 -30.66 3.57
CA LYS A 195 11.92 -31.42 2.46
C LYS A 195 12.27 -30.58 1.23
N PRO A 196 11.42 -29.68 0.71
CA PRO A 196 11.73 -28.94 -0.53
C PRO A 196 12.96 -28.04 -0.39
N LEU A 197 13.19 -27.48 0.80
CA LEU A 197 14.40 -26.70 1.09
C LEU A 197 15.60 -27.60 1.39
N MET A 198 15.44 -28.72 2.08
CA MET A 198 16.53 -29.67 2.31
C MET A 198 17.06 -30.28 1.01
N GLU A 199 16.17 -30.70 0.11
CA GLU A 199 16.51 -31.20 -1.23
C GLU A 199 17.23 -30.14 -2.09
N LEU A 200 16.80 -28.87 -1.98
CA LEU A 200 17.47 -27.74 -2.61
C LEU A 200 18.87 -27.46 -2.01
N ILE A 201 19.01 -27.55 -0.69
CA ILE A 201 20.30 -27.38 -0.01
C ILE A 201 21.29 -28.48 -0.45
N GLU A 202 20.85 -29.75 -0.51
CA GLU A 202 21.70 -30.83 -0.97
C GLU A 202 22.03 -30.73 -2.48
N LYS A 203 21.11 -30.25 -3.33
CA LYS A 203 21.39 -29.89 -4.74
C LYS A 203 22.53 -28.86 -4.85
N LEU A 204 22.58 -27.89 -3.94
CA LEU A 204 23.64 -26.87 -3.86
C LEU A 204 24.94 -27.37 -3.19
N GLY A 205 24.97 -28.63 -2.76
CA GLY A 205 26.14 -29.28 -2.16
C GLY A 205 26.09 -29.41 -0.65
N GLY A 206 24.97 -29.13 0.01
CA GLY A 206 24.80 -29.28 1.46
C GLY A 206 25.43 -28.14 2.27
N TRP A 207 25.39 -28.27 3.60
CA TRP A 207 25.96 -27.30 4.55
C TRP A 207 26.30 -27.97 5.90
N THR A 208 27.03 -27.25 6.75
CA THR A 208 27.59 -27.75 8.02
C THR A 208 26.58 -28.21 9.07
N ILE A 209 25.30 -27.86 8.90
CA ILE A 209 24.22 -28.15 9.84
C ILE A 209 23.70 -29.59 9.65
N THR A 210 23.65 -30.10 8.40
CA THR A 210 23.20 -31.47 8.09
C THR A 210 24.32 -32.51 8.17
N GLY A 211 25.60 -32.09 8.15
CA GLY A 211 26.74 -32.99 8.26
C GLY A 211 28.09 -32.31 8.05
N PRO A 212 29.19 -33.07 8.00
CA PRO A 212 30.50 -32.53 7.63
C PRO A 212 30.47 -32.03 6.18
N TRP A 213 31.11 -30.89 5.94
CA TRP A 213 31.16 -30.25 4.62
C TRP A 213 32.60 -29.88 4.28
N ASP A 214 33.04 -30.28 3.09
CA ASP A 214 34.36 -29.96 2.52
C ASP A 214 34.27 -30.06 0.99
N LYS A 215 33.97 -28.93 0.32
CA LYS A 215 33.76 -28.85 -1.14
C LYS A 215 34.29 -27.52 -1.68
N ASP A 216 35.13 -27.55 -2.71
CA ASP A 216 35.56 -26.31 -3.40
C ASP A 216 34.56 -25.91 -4.50
N ASN A 217 33.30 -25.65 -4.12
CA ASN A 217 32.22 -25.25 -5.02
C ASN A 217 31.79 -23.77 -4.87
N PHE A 218 32.53 -22.96 -4.09
CA PHE A 218 32.16 -21.58 -3.72
C PHE A 218 31.62 -20.73 -4.89
N ASN A 219 32.34 -20.70 -6.02
CA ASN A 219 31.93 -19.92 -7.20
C ASN A 219 30.64 -20.45 -7.85
N GLN A 220 30.41 -21.77 -7.82
CA GLN A 220 29.19 -22.39 -8.37
C GLN A 220 28.00 -22.13 -7.45
N THR A 221 28.14 -22.32 -6.14
CA THR A 221 27.07 -22.02 -5.17
C THR A 221 26.66 -20.55 -5.27
N LEU A 222 27.63 -19.62 -5.30
CA LEU A 222 27.39 -18.18 -5.44
C LEU A 222 26.62 -17.83 -6.74
N GLN A 223 26.93 -18.51 -7.84
CA GLN A 223 26.21 -18.36 -9.11
C GLN A 223 24.76 -18.87 -9.00
N GLU A 224 24.55 -20.11 -8.57
CA GLU A 224 23.22 -20.73 -8.46
C GLU A 224 22.30 -19.93 -7.53
N VAL A 225 22.76 -19.53 -6.34
CA VAL A 225 21.93 -18.81 -5.35
C VAL A 225 21.59 -17.39 -5.80
N THR A 226 22.42 -16.76 -6.62
CA THR A 226 22.14 -15.42 -7.17
C THR A 226 21.21 -15.52 -8.39
N ALA A 227 21.56 -16.38 -9.35
CA ALA A 227 20.87 -16.50 -10.63
C ALA A 227 19.46 -17.10 -10.51
N HIS A 228 19.33 -18.27 -9.86
CA HIS A 228 18.07 -19.00 -9.86
C HIS A 228 17.19 -18.70 -8.64
N TYR A 229 17.79 -18.42 -7.49
CA TYR A 229 17.08 -18.27 -6.21
C TYR A 229 17.00 -16.82 -5.69
N ARG A 230 17.48 -15.85 -6.48
CA ARG A 230 17.34 -14.40 -6.25
C ARG A 230 17.79 -13.95 -4.86
N THR A 231 18.85 -14.57 -4.35
CA THR A 231 19.59 -14.11 -3.16
C THR A 231 20.67 -13.10 -3.56
N SER A 232 21.32 -12.48 -2.58
CA SER A 232 22.48 -11.58 -2.81
C SER A 232 23.45 -11.61 -1.63
N PRO A 233 24.09 -12.76 -1.35
CA PRO A 233 25.15 -12.87 -0.36
C PRO A 233 26.38 -12.06 -0.81
N PHE A 234 27.08 -11.45 0.14
CA PHE A 234 28.26 -10.58 -0.07
C PHE A 234 28.04 -9.27 -0.87
N PHE A 235 27.29 -9.30 -1.98
CA PHE A 235 26.96 -8.15 -2.82
C PHE A 235 25.74 -8.47 -3.71
N SER A 236 25.09 -7.41 -4.19
CA SER A 236 23.91 -7.47 -5.06
C SER A 236 24.30 -7.10 -6.48
N VAL A 237 23.72 -7.81 -7.45
CA VAL A 237 23.93 -7.59 -8.87
C VAL A 237 22.59 -7.56 -9.58
N TYR A 238 22.34 -6.49 -10.33
CA TYR A 238 21.06 -6.25 -11.00
C TYR A 238 21.25 -5.41 -12.27
N VAL A 239 20.16 -5.23 -13.01
CA VAL A 239 20.10 -4.41 -14.22
C VAL A 239 19.12 -3.28 -13.98
N SER A 240 19.54 -2.04 -14.23
CA SER A 240 18.65 -0.89 -14.27
C SER A 240 19.21 0.19 -15.21
N ALA A 241 18.50 1.31 -15.35
CA ALA A 241 18.92 2.39 -16.23
C ALA A 241 20.27 2.98 -15.77
N ASP A 242 21.14 3.31 -16.71
CA ASP A 242 22.39 4.01 -16.43
C ASP A 242 22.09 5.47 -16.03
N SER A 243 22.47 5.86 -14.81
CA SER A 243 22.25 7.21 -14.29
C SER A 243 22.88 8.32 -15.15
N LYS A 244 23.91 8.00 -15.95
CA LYS A 244 24.54 8.92 -16.91
C LYS A 244 24.15 8.66 -18.37
N ASN A 245 23.25 7.70 -18.63
CA ASN A 245 22.60 7.49 -19.94
C ASN A 245 21.26 6.75 -19.77
N SER A 246 20.20 7.48 -19.46
CA SER A 246 18.87 6.91 -19.17
C SER A 246 18.20 6.18 -20.34
N ASN A 247 18.75 6.27 -21.56
CA ASN A 247 18.31 5.51 -22.74
C ASN A 247 18.87 4.08 -22.78
N SER A 248 19.70 3.68 -21.81
CA SER A 248 20.32 2.35 -21.77
C SER A 248 20.24 1.73 -20.37
N ASN A 249 20.07 0.41 -20.31
CA ASN A 249 20.29 -0.35 -19.10
C ASN A 249 21.79 -0.70 -18.94
N VAL A 250 22.23 -0.91 -17.71
CA VAL A 250 23.61 -1.28 -17.37
C VAL A 250 23.62 -2.26 -16.19
N ILE A 251 24.65 -3.10 -16.09
CA ILE A 251 24.87 -3.95 -14.91
C ILE A 251 25.26 -3.04 -13.73
N GLN A 252 24.61 -3.24 -12.58
CA GLN A 252 24.83 -2.49 -11.36
C GLN A 252 25.22 -3.44 -10.23
N VAL A 253 26.30 -3.10 -9.50
CA VAL A 253 26.85 -3.89 -8.38
C VAL A 253 26.91 -3.03 -7.13
N ASP A 254 26.36 -3.54 -6.03
CA ASP A 254 26.20 -2.77 -4.79
C ASP A 254 26.22 -3.65 -3.51
N GLN A 255 26.38 -3.02 -2.35
CA GLN A 255 26.44 -3.67 -1.04
C GLN A 255 25.14 -4.40 -0.66
N SER A 256 25.25 -5.60 -0.06
CA SER A 256 24.09 -6.39 0.42
C SER A 256 24.52 -7.49 1.41
N GLY A 257 23.72 -8.54 1.55
CA GLY A 257 24.12 -9.76 2.26
C GLY A 257 23.90 -9.74 3.77
N LEU A 258 23.27 -8.70 4.32
CA LEU A 258 22.88 -8.64 5.73
C LEU A 258 21.51 -9.32 5.96
N GLY A 259 21.43 -10.07 7.06
CA GLY A 259 20.23 -10.63 7.66
C GLY A 259 19.20 -9.60 8.15
N LEU A 260 19.70 -8.54 8.80
CA LEU A 260 18.89 -7.49 9.46
C LEU A 260 18.72 -6.23 8.56
N PRO A 261 17.69 -5.39 8.77
CA PRO A 261 17.36 -4.29 7.86
C PRO A 261 18.35 -3.11 7.82
N SER A 262 19.27 -3.00 8.79
CA SER A 262 20.39 -2.04 8.75
C SER A 262 21.64 -2.65 9.37
N ARG A 263 22.80 -2.18 8.89
CA ARG A 263 24.13 -2.42 9.49
C ARG A 263 24.18 -2.07 10.99
N ASP A 264 23.42 -1.06 11.43
CA ASP A 264 23.54 -0.50 12.78
C ASP A 264 22.98 -1.44 13.86
N TYR A 265 22.10 -2.38 13.49
CA TYR A 265 21.66 -3.46 14.38
C TYR A 265 22.81 -4.38 14.82
N TYR A 266 23.85 -4.55 13.99
CA TYR A 266 25.03 -5.36 14.31
C TYR A 266 26.09 -4.59 15.11
N LEU A 267 26.11 -3.25 14.97
CA LEU A 267 27.18 -2.39 15.47
C LEU A 267 26.81 -1.71 16.79
N ASN A 268 25.58 -1.22 16.94
CA ASN A 268 25.07 -0.62 18.19
C ASN A 268 24.66 -1.73 19.18
N LYS A 269 25.61 -2.60 19.56
CA LYS A 269 25.33 -3.82 20.33
C LYS A 269 24.65 -3.56 21.68
N THR A 270 24.92 -2.43 22.34
CA THR A 270 24.30 -2.05 23.62
C THR A 270 22.82 -1.68 23.51
N GLU A 271 22.37 -1.24 22.35
CA GLU A 271 20.95 -0.90 22.10
C GLU A 271 20.21 -2.11 21.50
N ASN A 272 20.91 -2.87 20.64
CA ASN A 272 20.33 -3.94 19.82
C ASN A 272 20.62 -5.36 20.31
N GLU A 273 21.18 -5.55 21.51
CA GLU A 273 21.49 -6.86 22.12
C GLU A 273 20.30 -7.84 22.03
N LYS A 274 19.09 -7.36 22.32
CA LYS A 274 17.84 -8.14 22.23
C LYS A 274 17.54 -8.62 20.81
N VAL A 275 17.77 -7.76 19.81
CA VAL A 275 17.55 -8.07 18.40
C VAL A 275 18.59 -9.09 17.91
N LEU A 276 19.87 -8.90 18.25
CA LEU A 276 20.94 -9.84 17.90
C LEU A 276 20.74 -11.21 18.57
N THR A 277 20.33 -11.22 19.83
CA THR A 277 19.99 -12.46 20.56
C THR A 277 18.76 -13.13 19.95
N GLY A 278 17.73 -12.36 19.59
CA GLY A 278 16.55 -12.84 18.88
C GLY A 278 16.88 -13.45 17.52
N TYR A 279 17.76 -12.78 16.75
CA TYR A 279 18.20 -13.23 15.45
C TYR A 279 19.02 -14.51 15.52
N LEU A 280 19.98 -14.62 16.45
CA LEU A 280 20.70 -15.87 16.70
C LEU A 280 19.76 -17.02 17.09
N ASN A 281 18.75 -16.74 17.92
CA ASN A 281 17.76 -17.76 18.30
C ASN A 281 16.86 -18.19 17.11
N TYR A 282 16.56 -17.28 16.19
CA TYR A 282 15.89 -17.59 14.92
C TYR A 282 16.77 -18.43 14.00
N MET A 283 18.03 -18.05 13.81
CA MET A 283 19.04 -18.82 13.06
C MET A 283 19.15 -20.26 13.58
N VAL A 284 19.30 -20.42 14.91
CA VAL A 284 19.36 -21.73 15.56
C VAL A 284 18.06 -22.52 15.37
N ARG A 285 16.89 -21.87 15.53
CA ARG A 285 15.60 -22.53 15.34
C ARG A 285 15.46 -23.08 13.91
N LEU A 286 15.85 -22.32 12.90
CA LEU A 286 15.80 -22.80 11.51
C LEU A 286 16.83 -23.90 11.24
N GLY A 287 18.05 -23.80 11.80
CA GLY A 287 19.06 -24.87 11.72
C GLY A 287 18.55 -26.20 12.27
N MET A 288 17.93 -26.20 13.46
CA MET A 288 17.32 -27.40 14.05
C MET A 288 16.13 -27.94 13.23
N LEU A 289 15.33 -27.07 12.60
CA LEU A 289 14.23 -27.50 11.72
C LEU A 289 14.70 -28.10 10.39
N LEU A 290 15.94 -27.80 9.98
CA LEU A 290 16.60 -28.26 8.75
C LEU A 290 17.59 -29.41 8.97
N GLY A 291 17.54 -30.07 10.13
CA GLY A 291 18.32 -31.29 10.41
C GLY A 291 19.54 -31.12 11.31
N GLY A 292 19.72 -29.96 11.95
CA GLY A 292 20.75 -29.77 12.99
C GLY A 292 20.63 -30.80 14.11
N ALA A 293 21.69 -31.58 14.33
CA ALA A 293 21.67 -32.74 15.21
C ALA A 293 21.72 -32.40 16.73
N ASP A 294 22.30 -31.24 17.07
CA ASP A 294 22.43 -30.73 18.44
C ASP A 294 22.29 -29.20 18.46
N GLU A 295 21.66 -28.65 19.50
CA GLU A 295 21.45 -27.19 19.59
C GLU A 295 22.75 -26.44 19.89
N ALA A 296 23.67 -26.96 20.71
CA ALA A 296 24.89 -26.26 21.04
C ALA A 296 25.83 -26.16 19.82
N ALA A 297 26.00 -27.24 19.06
CA ALA A 297 26.71 -27.26 17.79
C ALA A 297 26.04 -26.34 16.75
N THR A 298 24.72 -26.41 16.61
CA THR A 298 23.94 -25.52 15.71
C THR A 298 24.13 -24.05 16.09
N ARG A 299 24.11 -23.73 17.39
CA ARG A 299 24.33 -22.37 17.92
C ARG A 299 25.74 -21.87 17.69
N GLN A 300 26.76 -22.73 17.81
CA GLN A 300 28.14 -22.36 17.48
C GLN A 300 28.29 -22.01 15.99
N GLN A 301 27.73 -22.82 15.09
CA GLN A 301 27.77 -22.55 13.64
C GLN A 301 27.00 -21.28 13.27
N MET A 302 25.80 -21.09 13.82
CA MET A 302 24.99 -19.88 13.57
C MET A 302 25.63 -18.62 14.17
N GLN A 303 26.36 -18.72 15.28
CA GLN A 303 27.15 -17.61 15.81
C GLN A 303 28.27 -17.21 14.84
N GLN A 304 28.98 -18.15 14.23
CA GLN A 304 30.01 -17.85 13.22
C GLN A 304 29.43 -17.12 11.99
N ILE A 305 28.23 -17.48 11.56
CA ILE A 305 27.51 -16.78 10.47
C ILE A 305 27.11 -15.36 10.92
N LEU A 306 26.66 -15.17 12.16
CA LEU A 306 26.34 -13.85 12.72
C LEU A 306 27.57 -12.96 12.90
N ASP A 307 28.72 -13.53 13.28
CA ASP A 307 29.99 -12.82 13.37
C ASP A 307 30.50 -12.41 11.98
N PHE A 308 30.32 -13.27 10.97
CA PHE A 308 30.60 -12.94 9.57
C PHE A 308 29.69 -11.82 9.05
N GLU A 309 28.37 -11.88 9.31
CA GLU A 309 27.45 -10.78 8.99
C GLU A 309 27.79 -9.49 9.74
N THR A 310 28.29 -9.57 10.98
CA THR A 310 28.76 -8.41 11.74
C THR A 310 30.00 -7.77 11.11
N ALA A 311 30.95 -8.58 10.62
CA ALA A 311 32.10 -8.09 9.86
C ALA A 311 31.66 -7.43 8.54
N LEU A 312 30.70 -8.02 7.82
CA LEU A 312 30.11 -7.46 6.61
C LEU A 312 29.37 -6.14 6.89
N ALA A 313 28.64 -6.04 8.01
CA ALA A 313 27.96 -4.82 8.45
C ALA A 313 28.94 -3.69 8.80
N ASN A 314 30.11 -4.01 9.36
CA ASN A 314 31.18 -3.04 9.60
C ASN A 314 31.75 -2.46 8.29
N ILE A 315 31.95 -3.31 7.28
CA ILE A 315 32.41 -2.92 5.93
C ILE A 315 31.31 -2.15 5.16
N THR A 316 30.04 -2.43 5.42
CA THR A 316 28.86 -1.81 4.77
C THR A 316 28.86 -0.29 4.94
N ILE A 317 28.82 0.45 3.83
CA ILE A 317 28.88 1.92 3.84
C ILE A 317 27.56 2.49 4.40
N PRO A 318 27.61 3.40 5.41
CA PRO A 318 26.42 4.07 5.95
C PRO A 318 25.58 4.80 4.91
N GLN A 319 24.26 4.82 5.10
CA GLN A 319 23.30 5.29 4.09
C GLN A 319 23.37 6.81 3.84
N GLU A 320 23.78 7.60 4.83
CA GLU A 320 23.99 9.04 4.68
C GLU A 320 25.15 9.37 3.72
N LYS A 321 26.16 8.49 3.62
CA LYS A 321 27.28 8.60 2.65
C LYS A 321 26.92 8.09 1.25
N ARG A 322 25.67 7.69 1.04
CA ARG A 322 25.15 7.08 -0.21
C ARG A 322 23.96 7.85 -0.80
N ARG A 323 23.76 9.10 -0.38
CA ARG A 323 22.69 9.99 -0.88
C ARG A 323 23.08 10.78 -2.13
N ASP A 324 24.37 11.02 -2.33
CA ASP A 324 24.92 11.71 -3.49
C ASP A 324 25.24 10.69 -4.58
N GLU A 325 24.39 10.62 -5.62
CA GLU A 325 24.52 9.68 -6.73
C GLU A 325 25.74 9.99 -7.61
N GLU A 326 26.18 11.24 -7.73
CA GLU A 326 27.34 11.59 -8.56
C GLU A 326 28.64 11.10 -7.95
N VAL A 327 28.75 11.17 -6.62
CA VAL A 327 29.91 10.70 -5.84
C VAL A 327 30.00 9.18 -5.83
N ILE A 328 28.88 8.45 -5.67
CA ILE A 328 28.91 6.97 -5.63
C ILE A 328 28.87 6.31 -7.01
N TYR A 329 28.44 7.00 -8.07
CA TYR A 329 28.44 6.44 -9.42
C TYR A 329 29.86 6.21 -9.91
N HIS A 330 30.24 4.94 -10.10
CA HIS A 330 31.53 4.58 -10.67
C HIS A 330 31.38 3.53 -11.77
N LYS A 331 31.43 3.97 -13.04
CA LYS A 331 31.51 3.07 -14.19
C LYS A 331 32.92 2.45 -14.29
N THR A 332 32.98 1.19 -14.72
CA THR A 332 34.17 0.35 -14.88
C THR A 332 33.82 -0.78 -15.87
N THR A 333 34.77 -1.60 -16.31
CA THR A 333 34.47 -2.79 -17.15
C THR A 333 34.39 -4.08 -16.31
N ALA A 334 33.70 -5.10 -16.84
CA ALA A 334 33.62 -6.41 -16.17
C ALA A 334 35.01 -7.07 -15.97
N GLY A 335 35.97 -6.84 -16.86
CA GLY A 335 37.36 -7.25 -16.68
C GLY A 335 38.08 -6.52 -15.54
N GLU A 336 37.83 -5.21 -15.36
CA GLU A 336 38.40 -4.41 -14.27
C GLU A 336 37.92 -4.85 -12.88
N LEU A 337 36.71 -5.43 -12.76
CA LEU A 337 36.20 -5.95 -11.48
C LEU A 337 37.13 -6.98 -10.83
N LYS A 338 37.86 -7.77 -11.64
CA LYS A 338 38.87 -8.73 -11.16
C LYS A 338 40.02 -8.05 -10.40
N ASN A 339 40.37 -6.81 -10.77
CA ASN A 339 41.40 -6.03 -10.08
C ASN A 339 40.86 -5.36 -8.81
N LEU A 340 39.56 -5.06 -8.77
CA LEU A 340 38.88 -4.48 -7.62
C LEU A 340 38.55 -5.52 -6.53
N ALA A 341 38.12 -6.71 -6.93
CA ALA A 341 37.61 -7.76 -6.05
C ALA A 341 38.02 -9.17 -6.56
N PRO A 342 39.31 -9.53 -6.48
CA PRO A 342 39.87 -10.78 -7.04
C PRO A 342 39.35 -12.09 -6.41
N ALA A 343 38.57 -12.04 -5.33
CA ALA A 343 37.97 -13.23 -4.72
C ALA A 343 36.86 -13.87 -5.57
N ILE A 344 36.26 -13.11 -6.49
CA ILE A 344 35.11 -13.53 -7.30
C ILE A 344 35.56 -13.75 -8.74
N ASN A 345 35.15 -14.88 -9.34
CA ASN A 345 35.36 -15.13 -10.76
C ASN A 345 34.30 -14.39 -11.60
N TRP A 346 34.47 -13.06 -11.73
CA TRP A 346 33.44 -12.14 -12.22
C TRP A 346 32.85 -12.49 -13.59
N MET A 347 33.65 -12.86 -14.59
CA MET A 347 33.12 -13.13 -15.93
C MET A 347 32.16 -14.34 -15.95
N PRO A 348 32.54 -15.56 -15.50
CA PRO A 348 31.59 -16.65 -15.33
C PRO A 348 30.40 -16.32 -14.43
N PHE A 349 30.61 -15.56 -13.34
CA PHE A 349 29.52 -15.16 -12.46
C PHE A 349 28.47 -14.29 -13.19
N LEU A 350 28.91 -13.25 -13.89
CA LEU A 350 28.02 -12.36 -14.64
C LEU A 350 27.34 -13.10 -15.81
N THR A 351 28.06 -13.97 -16.52
CA THR A 351 27.49 -14.78 -17.60
C THR A 351 26.40 -15.74 -17.10
N THR A 352 26.58 -16.40 -15.94
CA THR A 352 25.54 -17.27 -15.36
C THR A 352 24.34 -16.46 -14.86
N VAL A 353 24.57 -15.32 -14.19
CA VAL A 353 23.49 -14.45 -13.66
C VAL A 353 22.67 -13.77 -14.76
N PHE A 354 23.27 -13.48 -15.91
CA PHE A 354 22.62 -12.78 -17.03
C PHE A 354 22.34 -13.63 -18.26
N TYR A 355 22.49 -14.95 -18.18
CA TYR A 355 22.09 -15.88 -19.24
C TYR A 355 20.61 -15.65 -19.67
N PRO A 356 20.30 -15.56 -20.99
CA PRO A 356 21.13 -15.90 -22.14
C PRO A 356 21.87 -14.71 -22.80
N VAL A 357 22.06 -13.58 -22.10
CA VAL A 357 22.77 -12.42 -22.66
C VAL A 357 24.28 -12.69 -22.72
N GLU A 358 24.86 -12.61 -23.92
CA GLU A 358 26.30 -12.68 -24.11
C GLU A 358 27.00 -11.43 -23.53
N LEU A 359 28.03 -11.68 -22.70
CA LEU A 359 28.87 -10.67 -22.04
C LEU A 359 30.34 -10.91 -22.37
N ASN A 360 31.16 -9.86 -22.33
CA ASN A 360 32.60 -9.93 -22.50
C ASN A 360 33.32 -8.99 -21.50
N GLU A 361 34.66 -9.03 -21.43
CA GLU A 361 35.41 -8.26 -20.44
C GLU A 361 35.27 -6.73 -20.57
N SER A 362 34.83 -6.22 -21.74
CA SER A 362 34.54 -4.79 -21.96
C SER A 362 33.12 -4.38 -21.57
N GLU A 363 32.30 -5.30 -21.04
CA GLU A 363 30.93 -5.00 -20.59
C GLU A 363 30.93 -3.88 -19.53
N PRO A 364 30.14 -2.80 -19.71
CA PRO A 364 30.07 -1.72 -18.74
C PRO A 364 29.34 -2.15 -17.45
N VAL A 365 29.98 -1.91 -16.31
CA VAL A 365 29.42 -2.15 -14.97
C VAL A 365 29.50 -0.87 -14.16
N VAL A 366 28.42 -0.52 -13.45
CA VAL A 366 28.40 0.56 -12.46
C VAL A 366 28.54 -0.04 -11.07
N VAL A 367 29.54 0.41 -10.31
CA VAL A 367 29.86 -0.05 -8.96
C VAL A 367 29.60 1.08 -7.97
N TYR A 368 28.55 0.97 -7.16
CA TYR A 368 28.18 2.00 -6.19
C TYR A 368 29.04 1.99 -4.91
N ALA A 369 29.75 0.89 -4.65
CA ALA A 369 30.49 0.67 -3.41
C ALA A 369 31.88 0.06 -3.67
N LYS A 370 32.77 0.80 -4.36
CA LYS A 370 34.10 0.30 -4.76
C LYS A 370 34.95 -0.21 -3.59
N GLU A 371 35.01 0.56 -2.50
CA GLU A 371 35.82 0.22 -1.33
C GLU A 371 35.25 -0.97 -0.54
N TYR A 372 33.92 -1.06 -0.46
CA TYR A 372 33.20 -2.22 0.08
C TYR A 372 33.59 -3.50 -0.67
N LEU A 373 33.57 -3.50 -2.02
CA LEU A 373 33.91 -4.71 -2.79
C LEU A 373 35.36 -5.18 -2.58
N LYS A 374 36.33 -4.27 -2.39
CA LYS A 374 37.72 -4.66 -2.04
C LYS A 374 37.78 -5.36 -0.69
N GLN A 375 37.10 -4.79 0.32
CA GLN A 375 37.13 -5.30 1.69
C GLN A 375 36.33 -6.60 1.80
N VAL A 376 35.21 -6.72 1.09
CA VAL A 376 34.47 -7.99 0.94
C VAL A 376 35.30 -9.05 0.22
N SER A 377 36.03 -8.70 -0.85
CA SER A 377 36.98 -9.62 -1.49
C SER A 377 38.06 -10.10 -0.52
N SER A 378 38.58 -9.20 0.31
CA SER A 378 39.58 -9.54 1.33
C SER A 378 39.01 -10.43 2.42
N LEU A 379 37.78 -10.15 2.87
CA LEU A 379 37.03 -10.97 3.85
C LEU A 379 36.76 -12.38 3.30
N ILE A 380 36.34 -12.52 2.03
CA ILE A 380 36.13 -13.81 1.37
C ILE A 380 37.44 -14.60 1.18
N GLN A 381 38.58 -13.93 1.00
CA GLN A 381 39.89 -14.59 0.92
C GLN A 381 40.43 -15.00 2.30
N ALA A 382 40.06 -14.29 3.37
CA ALA A 382 40.47 -14.58 4.75
C ALA A 382 39.54 -15.55 5.48
N THR A 383 38.34 -15.84 4.94
CA THR A 383 37.32 -16.69 5.57
C THR A 383 37.36 -18.10 5.00
N ASP A 384 37.21 -19.10 5.88
CA ASP A 384 37.13 -20.50 5.50
C ASP A 384 35.95 -20.82 4.55
N ARG A 385 36.16 -21.78 3.65
CA ARG A 385 35.18 -22.16 2.62
C ARG A 385 33.89 -22.72 3.21
N CYS A 386 33.99 -23.44 4.32
CA CYS A 386 32.87 -24.07 5.00
C CYS A 386 31.91 -23.00 5.56
N LEU A 387 32.45 -21.98 6.22
CA LEU A 387 31.68 -20.83 6.71
C LEU A 387 31.09 -19.99 5.57
N LEU A 388 31.85 -19.74 4.50
CA LEU A 388 31.35 -19.03 3.31
C LEU A 388 30.16 -19.74 2.67
N ASN A 389 30.19 -21.07 2.54
CA ASN A 389 29.07 -21.85 2.03
C ASN A 389 27.87 -21.78 2.98
N SER A 390 28.06 -22.02 4.29
CA SER A 390 26.95 -21.98 5.24
C SER A 390 26.32 -20.58 5.36
N TYR A 391 27.06 -19.49 5.12
CA TYR A 391 26.51 -18.13 4.99
C TYR A 391 25.71 -17.91 3.68
N MET A 392 26.14 -18.48 2.55
CA MET A 392 25.36 -18.45 1.30
C MET A 392 24.06 -19.26 1.43
N ILE A 393 24.13 -20.46 2.02
CA ILE A 393 22.97 -21.29 2.30
C ILE A 393 22.06 -20.62 3.34
N TRP A 394 22.61 -19.93 4.36
CA TRP A 394 21.81 -19.13 5.30
C TRP A 394 21.00 -18.02 4.59
N ASN A 395 21.61 -17.33 3.61
CA ASN A 395 20.90 -16.33 2.81
C ASN A 395 19.75 -16.94 1.99
N LEU A 396 19.91 -18.17 1.50
CA LEU A 396 18.83 -18.93 0.85
C LEU A 396 17.74 -19.35 1.86
N VAL A 397 18.13 -19.90 3.02
CA VAL A 397 17.20 -20.31 4.08
C VAL A 397 16.33 -19.15 4.53
N ARG A 398 16.91 -18.00 4.89
CA ARG A 398 16.17 -16.76 5.23
C ARG A 398 15.28 -16.28 4.07
N LYS A 399 15.69 -16.48 2.81
CA LYS A 399 14.91 -16.08 1.62
C LYS A 399 13.73 -17.02 1.31
N THR A 400 13.64 -18.19 1.97
CA THR A 400 12.67 -19.25 1.63
C THR A 400 11.90 -19.84 2.82
N SER A 401 12.29 -19.54 4.05
CA SER A 401 11.67 -20.04 5.29
C SER A 401 10.15 -19.84 5.35
N SER A 402 9.66 -18.68 4.89
CA SER A 402 8.25 -18.30 4.86
C SER A 402 7.36 -19.20 3.98
N PHE A 403 7.94 -20.01 3.10
CA PHE A 403 7.22 -20.85 2.13
C PHE A 403 7.12 -22.33 2.55
N LEU A 404 7.51 -22.64 3.78
CA LEU A 404 7.50 -23.97 4.38
C LEU A 404 6.38 -24.13 5.43
N ASP A 405 6.39 -25.26 6.14
CA ASP A 405 5.43 -25.61 7.19
C ASP A 405 5.39 -24.61 8.37
N GLN A 406 4.31 -24.69 9.15
CA GLN A 406 4.00 -23.76 10.24
C GLN A 406 5.15 -23.58 11.24
N ARG A 407 6.03 -24.57 11.43
CA ARG A 407 7.16 -24.45 12.37
C ARG A 407 8.19 -23.40 11.93
N PHE A 408 8.27 -23.11 10.62
CA PHE A 408 9.08 -22.03 10.06
C PHE A 408 8.37 -20.67 10.17
N GLN A 409 7.06 -20.63 9.92
CA GLN A 409 6.24 -19.42 10.11
C GLN A 409 6.24 -18.98 11.58
N ASP A 410 6.07 -19.90 12.53
CA ASP A 410 6.20 -19.68 13.98
C ASP A 410 7.57 -19.07 14.37
N ALA A 411 8.65 -19.44 13.66
CA ALA A 411 9.98 -18.93 13.91
C ALA A 411 10.15 -17.50 13.38
N GLU A 412 9.62 -17.23 12.18
CA GLU A 412 9.57 -15.89 11.57
C GLU A 412 8.72 -14.92 12.42
N GLU A 413 7.49 -15.31 12.79
CA GLU A 413 6.60 -14.51 13.67
C GLU A 413 7.29 -14.15 14.98
N LYS A 414 7.96 -15.12 15.63
CA LYS A 414 8.68 -14.90 16.88
C LYS A 414 9.90 -13.96 16.71
N PHE A 415 10.56 -13.98 15.55
CA PHE A 415 11.62 -13.02 15.27
C PHE A 415 11.05 -11.62 15.00
N MET A 416 9.94 -11.51 14.27
CA MET A 416 9.24 -10.25 14.00
C MET A 416 8.70 -9.61 15.29
N GLU A 417 8.21 -10.40 16.26
CA GLU A 417 7.81 -9.93 17.59
C GLU A 417 8.97 -9.27 18.34
N VAL A 418 10.19 -9.84 18.28
CA VAL A 418 11.40 -9.23 18.88
C VAL A 418 11.86 -8.00 18.10
N MET A 419 11.74 -8.01 16.76
CA MET A 419 12.25 -6.98 15.87
C MET A 419 11.38 -5.72 15.85
N TYR A 420 10.05 -5.88 15.88
CA TYR A 420 9.08 -4.81 15.63
C TYR A 420 7.99 -4.69 16.70
N GLY A 421 8.02 -5.51 17.76
CA GLY A 421 7.00 -5.49 18.82
C GLY A 421 5.63 -5.99 18.38
N THR A 422 5.53 -6.64 17.21
CA THR A 422 4.29 -7.25 16.70
C THR A 422 3.88 -8.41 17.62
N LYS A 423 2.96 -8.16 18.55
CA LYS A 423 2.44 -9.20 19.44
C LYS A 423 1.87 -10.37 18.65
N LYS A 424 2.06 -11.57 19.18
CA LYS A 424 1.54 -12.82 18.60
C LYS A 424 0.02 -12.78 18.34
N THR A 425 -0.35 -12.53 17.09
CA THR A 425 -1.55 -13.06 16.45
C THR A 425 -1.18 -13.61 15.08
N CYS A 426 -1.63 -14.83 14.80
CA CYS A 426 -1.42 -15.45 13.49
C CYS A 426 -2.18 -14.62 12.45
N LEU A 427 -1.45 -13.92 11.58
CA LEU A 427 -2.06 -13.27 10.43
C LEU A 427 -2.71 -14.37 9.57
N PRO A 428 -4.02 -14.30 9.26
CA PRO A 428 -4.69 -15.37 8.53
C PRO A 428 -3.93 -15.73 7.25
N ARG A 429 -3.70 -17.02 7.00
CA ARG A 429 -2.87 -17.55 5.90
C ARG A 429 -3.18 -16.88 4.54
N TRP A 430 -4.44 -16.55 4.29
CA TRP A 430 -4.86 -15.83 3.09
C TRP A 430 -4.18 -14.47 2.90
N LYS A 431 -3.89 -13.70 3.96
CA LYS A 431 -3.16 -12.41 3.86
C LYS A 431 -1.73 -12.62 3.39
N PHE A 432 -1.04 -13.62 3.96
CA PHE A 432 0.28 -14.01 3.50
C PHE A 432 0.24 -14.43 2.02
N CYS A 433 -0.73 -15.27 1.63
CA CYS A 433 -0.87 -15.73 0.26
C CYS A 433 -1.27 -14.64 -0.75
N VAL A 434 -2.13 -13.68 -0.38
CA VAL A 434 -2.43 -12.50 -1.21
C VAL A 434 -1.17 -11.64 -1.38
N SER A 435 -0.47 -11.35 -0.28
CA SER A 435 0.77 -10.57 -0.27
C SER A 435 1.86 -11.20 -1.15
N ASP A 436 2.07 -12.51 -1.05
CA ASP A 436 3.06 -13.21 -1.89
C ASP A 436 2.60 -13.32 -3.36
N THR A 437 1.29 -13.51 -3.61
CA THR A 437 0.73 -13.51 -4.97
C THR A 437 0.89 -12.15 -5.66
N ASP A 438 0.77 -11.03 -4.95
CA ASP A 438 1.08 -9.70 -5.48
C ASP A 438 2.59 -9.50 -5.70
N ASN A 439 3.42 -9.84 -4.69
CA ASN A 439 4.87 -9.74 -4.80
C ASN A 439 5.43 -10.53 -6.00
N SER A 440 4.81 -11.67 -6.34
CA SER A 440 5.19 -12.50 -7.49
C SER A 440 4.48 -12.08 -8.79
N LEU A 441 3.14 -12.08 -8.80
CA LEU A 441 2.29 -11.98 -9.99
C LEU A 441 1.43 -10.69 -10.01
N GLY A 442 1.84 -9.64 -9.31
CA GLY A 442 1.09 -8.38 -9.13
C GLY A 442 0.67 -7.62 -10.40
N PHE A 443 1.29 -7.85 -11.56
CA PHE A 443 0.75 -7.33 -12.83
C PHE A 443 -0.55 -8.05 -13.25
N ALA A 444 -0.66 -9.36 -13.01
CA ALA A 444 -1.85 -10.13 -13.29
C ALA A 444 -2.95 -9.91 -12.24
N LEU A 445 -2.60 -9.91 -10.95
CA LEU A 445 -3.53 -9.54 -9.88
C LEU A 445 -3.98 -8.08 -10.01
N GLY A 446 -3.08 -7.18 -10.42
CA GLY A 446 -3.40 -5.79 -10.76
C GLY A 446 -4.43 -5.66 -11.87
N ALA A 447 -4.41 -6.51 -12.90
CA ALA A 447 -5.43 -6.52 -13.94
C ALA A 447 -6.82 -6.85 -13.37
N MET A 448 -6.92 -7.81 -12.43
CA MET A 448 -8.16 -8.14 -11.73
C MET A 448 -8.61 -6.98 -10.83
N PHE A 449 -7.68 -6.40 -10.07
CA PHE A 449 -7.94 -5.33 -9.11
C PHE A 449 -8.43 -4.04 -9.80
N VAL A 450 -7.82 -3.65 -10.92
CA VAL A 450 -8.24 -2.50 -11.75
C VAL A 450 -9.68 -2.70 -12.24
N LYS A 451 -9.98 -3.86 -12.87
CA LYS A 451 -11.32 -4.20 -13.37
C LYS A 451 -12.41 -4.15 -12.29
N ALA A 452 -12.06 -4.40 -11.03
CA ALA A 452 -12.99 -4.47 -9.91
C ALA A 452 -13.15 -3.16 -9.11
N THR A 453 -12.17 -2.26 -9.14
CA THR A 453 -12.10 -1.08 -8.22
C THR A 453 -12.01 0.27 -8.90
N PHE A 454 -11.60 0.33 -10.18
CA PHE A 454 -11.20 1.60 -10.81
C PHE A 454 -12.18 2.07 -11.88
N ALA A 455 -12.99 3.08 -11.54
CA ALA A 455 -13.75 3.84 -12.53
C ALA A 455 -12.80 4.70 -13.38
N GLU A 456 -12.97 4.67 -14.70
CA GLU A 456 -12.06 5.34 -15.64
C GLU A 456 -12.04 6.87 -15.47
N ASP A 457 -13.18 7.48 -15.10
CA ASP A 457 -13.29 8.92 -14.77
C ASP A 457 -12.31 9.36 -13.67
N SER A 458 -12.00 8.49 -12.70
CA SER A 458 -11.04 8.79 -11.63
C SER A 458 -9.62 9.03 -12.16
N LYS A 459 -9.28 8.46 -13.33
CA LYS A 459 -8.01 8.72 -14.01
C LYS A 459 -7.94 10.16 -14.52
N LYS A 460 -8.99 10.61 -15.19
CA LYS A 460 -9.09 11.96 -15.79
C LYS A 460 -9.02 13.05 -14.71
N ILE A 461 -9.68 12.84 -13.57
CA ILE A 461 -9.61 13.79 -12.45
C ILE A 461 -8.19 13.84 -11.86
N ALA A 462 -7.50 12.70 -11.74
CA ALA A 462 -6.10 12.69 -11.29
C ALA A 462 -5.13 13.34 -12.30
N GLU A 463 -5.36 13.20 -13.60
CA GLU A 463 -4.60 13.91 -14.66
C GLU A 463 -4.79 15.44 -14.57
N GLU A 464 -6.02 15.89 -14.35
CA GLU A 464 -6.33 17.32 -14.10
C GLU A 464 -5.62 17.83 -12.85
N MET A 465 -5.66 17.09 -11.73
CA MET A 465 -5.00 17.48 -10.47
C MET A 465 -3.47 17.52 -10.58
N ILE A 466 -2.84 16.57 -11.27
CA ILE A 466 -1.39 16.61 -11.51
C ILE A 466 -1.01 17.80 -12.39
N THR A 467 -1.87 18.18 -13.35
CA THR A 467 -1.69 19.38 -14.17
C THR A 467 -1.80 20.67 -13.33
N GLU A 468 -2.78 20.76 -12.43
CA GLU A 468 -2.92 21.90 -11.49
C GLU A 468 -1.70 22.00 -10.54
N ILE A 469 -1.22 20.88 -9.98
CA ILE A 469 -0.02 20.84 -9.10
C ILE A 469 1.24 21.24 -9.87
N LYS A 470 1.44 20.73 -11.09
CA LYS A 470 2.58 21.10 -11.95
C LYS A 470 2.58 22.58 -12.29
N THR A 471 1.42 23.15 -12.59
CA THR A 471 1.26 24.59 -12.85
C THR A 471 1.66 25.42 -11.62
N ALA A 472 1.16 25.07 -10.43
CA ALA A 472 1.51 25.76 -9.19
C ALA A 472 3.01 25.63 -8.83
N PHE A 473 3.64 24.49 -9.15
CA PHE A 473 5.09 24.31 -8.99
C PHE A 473 5.88 25.22 -9.93
N GLU A 474 5.47 25.37 -11.19
CA GLU A 474 6.12 26.24 -12.18
C GLU A 474 5.93 27.74 -11.87
N GLU A 475 4.74 28.14 -11.38
CA GLU A 475 4.49 29.48 -10.85
C GLU A 475 5.38 29.77 -9.63
N SER A 476 5.51 28.80 -8.71
CA SER A 476 6.40 28.91 -7.55
C SER A 476 7.87 29.06 -7.98
N LEU A 477 8.37 28.20 -8.89
CA LEU A 477 9.73 28.28 -9.45
C LEU A 477 10.08 29.68 -9.97
N ALA A 478 9.15 30.34 -10.66
CA ALA A 478 9.36 31.68 -11.20
C ALA A 478 9.62 32.76 -10.12
N THR A 479 9.24 32.51 -8.86
CA THR A 479 9.40 33.44 -7.73
C THR A 479 10.58 33.14 -6.80
N LEU A 480 11.25 31.99 -6.95
CA LEU A 480 12.29 31.52 -6.02
C LEU A 480 13.57 32.36 -6.08
N GLN A 481 13.72 33.29 -5.13
CA GLN A 481 14.84 34.23 -5.05
C GLN A 481 16.22 33.61 -4.78
N TRP A 482 16.29 32.35 -4.32
CA TRP A 482 17.56 31.65 -4.04
C TRP A 482 18.20 31.03 -5.30
N MET A 483 17.47 31.00 -6.41
CA MET A 483 17.94 30.54 -7.72
C MET A 483 18.27 31.75 -8.62
N ASP A 484 19.08 31.54 -9.64
CA ASP A 484 19.22 32.45 -10.77
C ASP A 484 18.22 32.11 -11.91
N ASP A 485 18.13 32.96 -12.93
CA ASP A 485 17.18 32.80 -14.05
C ASP A 485 17.51 31.65 -15.01
N GLU A 486 18.76 31.19 -15.06
CA GLU A 486 19.18 30.07 -15.89
C GLU A 486 18.79 28.75 -15.22
N THR A 487 19.11 28.61 -13.93
CA THR A 487 18.70 27.48 -13.09
C THR A 487 17.16 27.40 -12.96
N ARG A 488 16.46 28.54 -12.84
CA ARG A 488 14.97 28.57 -12.91
C ARG A 488 14.46 28.01 -14.24
N ARG A 489 15.06 28.39 -15.37
CA ARG A 489 14.66 27.92 -16.71
C ARG A 489 14.84 26.41 -16.84
N SER A 490 16.01 25.88 -16.48
CA SER A 490 16.25 24.44 -16.56
C SER A 490 15.48 23.62 -15.52
N ALA A 491 15.11 24.20 -14.38
CA ALA A 491 14.16 23.59 -13.45
C ALA A 491 12.75 23.49 -14.05
N LYS A 492 12.27 24.52 -14.76
CA LYS A 492 11.02 24.45 -15.51
C LYS A 492 11.10 23.45 -16.68
N GLU A 493 12.15 23.47 -17.50
CA GLU A 493 12.35 22.50 -18.59
C GLU A 493 12.29 21.04 -18.08
N LYS A 494 12.83 20.80 -16.88
CA LYS A 494 12.74 19.49 -16.21
C LYS A 494 11.33 19.17 -15.71
N ALA A 495 10.58 20.15 -15.21
CA ALA A 495 9.17 20.00 -14.80
C ALA A 495 8.26 19.72 -16.01
N ASP A 496 8.45 20.48 -17.10
CA ASP A 496 7.81 20.28 -18.40
C ASP A 496 7.97 18.83 -18.88
N ALA A 497 9.17 18.26 -18.72
CA ALA A 497 9.53 16.91 -19.17
C ALA A 497 9.15 15.74 -18.23
N ILE A 498 8.53 16.01 -17.07
CA ILE A 498 7.98 14.96 -16.18
C ILE A 498 6.89 14.17 -16.92
N TYR A 499 6.99 12.84 -16.89
CA TYR A 499 5.96 11.92 -17.39
C TYR A 499 5.23 11.27 -16.21
N ASP A 500 3.93 11.48 -16.12
CA ASP A 500 3.05 10.83 -15.15
C ASP A 500 2.65 9.41 -15.59
N MET A 501 2.40 8.53 -14.61
CA MET A 501 1.71 7.27 -14.82
C MET A 501 0.65 7.08 -13.73
N ILE A 502 -0.60 7.22 -14.13
CA ILE A 502 -1.79 7.23 -13.28
C ILE A 502 -2.42 5.83 -13.27
N GLY A 503 -2.62 5.26 -12.08
CA GLY A 503 -3.33 4.01 -11.87
C GLY A 503 -2.51 2.77 -12.22
N TYR A 504 -2.39 2.46 -13.51
CA TYR A 504 -1.86 1.18 -14.01
C TYR A 504 -1.20 1.32 -15.40
N PRO A 505 -0.20 0.49 -15.74
CA PRO A 505 0.39 0.46 -17.08
C PRO A 505 -0.56 -0.24 -18.07
N LYS A 506 -0.82 0.37 -19.23
CA LYS A 506 -1.87 -0.02 -20.19
C LYS A 506 -1.86 -1.50 -20.59
N PHE A 507 -0.68 -2.13 -20.66
CA PHE A 507 -0.53 -3.52 -21.14
C PHE A 507 -1.24 -4.56 -20.27
N ILE A 508 -1.53 -4.29 -18.98
CA ILE A 508 -2.20 -5.28 -18.12
C ILE A 508 -3.70 -5.43 -18.42
N LEU A 509 -4.29 -4.52 -19.20
CA LEU A 509 -5.68 -4.64 -19.67
C LEU A 509 -5.79 -5.23 -21.09
N ASP A 510 -4.67 -5.52 -21.77
CA ASP A 510 -4.66 -6.38 -22.95
C ASP A 510 -4.25 -7.81 -22.52
N PRO A 511 -5.18 -8.79 -22.55
CA PRO A 511 -4.87 -10.18 -22.20
C PRO A 511 -3.67 -10.74 -22.97
N LYS A 512 -3.45 -10.35 -24.23
CA LYS A 512 -2.39 -10.92 -25.07
C LYS A 512 -1.01 -10.48 -24.63
N GLU A 513 -0.84 -9.19 -24.30
CA GLU A 513 0.44 -8.68 -23.83
C GLU A 513 0.70 -9.08 -22.37
N LEU A 514 -0.34 -9.18 -21.53
CA LEU A 514 -0.22 -9.73 -20.17
C LEU A 514 0.18 -11.22 -20.18
N ASP A 515 -0.47 -12.05 -21.01
CA ASP A 515 -0.17 -13.49 -21.12
C ASP A 515 1.21 -13.75 -21.73
N LYS A 516 1.64 -12.90 -22.66
CA LYS A 516 2.99 -12.90 -23.24
C LYS A 516 4.07 -12.55 -22.20
N VAL A 517 3.79 -11.64 -21.26
CA VAL A 517 4.70 -11.35 -20.12
C VAL A 517 4.82 -12.57 -19.20
N PHE A 518 3.71 -13.23 -18.87
CA PHE A 518 3.70 -14.40 -17.97
C PHE A 518 3.76 -15.76 -18.68
N HIS A 519 4.12 -15.81 -19.96
CA HIS A 519 4.13 -17.02 -20.78
C HIS A 519 4.99 -18.12 -20.13
N ASP A 520 6.25 -17.79 -19.84
CA ASP A 520 7.29 -18.67 -19.29
C ASP A 520 7.09 -19.06 -17.81
N VAL A 521 6.07 -18.52 -17.12
CA VAL A 521 5.75 -18.92 -15.75
C VAL A 521 4.83 -20.13 -15.77
N THR A 522 5.31 -21.29 -15.34
CA THR A 522 4.46 -22.42 -14.95
C THR A 522 3.98 -22.28 -13.51
N VAL A 523 2.83 -22.88 -13.19
CA VAL A 523 2.27 -22.94 -11.83
C VAL A 523 1.75 -24.36 -11.61
N SER A 524 2.33 -25.05 -10.63
CA SER A 524 1.95 -26.41 -10.19
C SER A 524 1.08 -26.33 -8.92
N SER A 525 0.69 -27.49 -8.37
CA SER A 525 0.04 -27.59 -7.06
C SER A 525 1.01 -27.42 -5.87
N LEU A 526 2.33 -27.29 -6.12
CA LEU A 526 3.37 -27.31 -5.10
C LEU A 526 3.92 -25.88 -4.88
N TYR A 527 3.48 -25.25 -3.80
CA TYR A 527 3.76 -23.83 -3.54
C TYR A 527 5.25 -23.46 -3.55
N PHE A 528 6.10 -24.23 -2.87
CA PHE A 528 7.55 -23.95 -2.84
C PHE A 528 8.18 -23.97 -4.24
N GLU A 529 7.77 -24.90 -5.11
CA GLU A 529 8.23 -24.93 -6.50
C GLU A 529 7.76 -23.71 -7.28
N ASN A 530 6.52 -23.26 -7.08
CA ASN A 530 5.96 -22.07 -7.72
C ASN A 530 6.78 -20.82 -7.38
N VAL A 531 7.21 -20.66 -6.11
CA VAL A 531 8.11 -19.58 -5.69
C VAL A 531 9.47 -19.69 -6.40
N MET A 532 10.07 -20.88 -6.46
CA MET A 532 11.38 -21.08 -7.10
C MET A 532 11.32 -20.84 -8.62
N GLN A 533 10.26 -21.29 -9.29
CA GLN A 533 10.00 -21.04 -10.70
C GLN A 533 9.82 -19.54 -10.97
N PHE A 534 9.09 -18.83 -10.10
CA PHE A 534 8.96 -17.38 -10.18
C PHE A 534 10.28 -16.64 -9.97
N TYR A 535 11.13 -17.05 -9.03
CA TYR A 535 12.44 -16.42 -8.81
C TYR A 535 13.35 -16.56 -10.05
N ASN A 536 13.40 -17.75 -10.66
CA ASN A 536 14.15 -18.00 -11.90
C ASN A 536 13.59 -17.20 -13.09
N PHE A 537 12.27 -17.12 -13.25
CA PHE A 537 11.63 -16.24 -14.23
C PHE A 537 11.97 -14.75 -13.99
N SER A 538 11.90 -14.29 -12.74
CA SER A 538 12.23 -12.91 -12.36
C SER A 538 13.69 -12.55 -12.63
N ALA A 539 14.61 -13.52 -12.52
CA ALA A 539 16.01 -13.37 -12.93
C ALA A 539 16.11 -13.16 -14.45
N ARG A 540 15.54 -14.10 -15.24
CA ARG A 540 15.56 -14.05 -16.72
C ARG A 540 14.95 -12.76 -17.27
N VAL A 541 13.83 -12.29 -16.73
CA VAL A 541 13.19 -11.02 -17.15
C VAL A 541 14.08 -9.81 -16.83
N ALA A 542 14.83 -9.82 -15.72
CA ALA A 542 15.76 -8.75 -15.39
C ALA A 542 17.01 -8.77 -16.30
N ALA A 543 17.55 -9.95 -16.60
CA ALA A 543 18.66 -10.11 -17.54
C ALA A 543 18.29 -9.65 -18.97
N ASP A 544 17.10 -10.02 -19.44
CA ASP A 544 16.53 -9.63 -20.73
C ASP A 544 16.43 -8.11 -20.94
N GLN A 545 16.37 -7.30 -19.87
CA GLN A 545 16.37 -5.84 -19.99
C GLN A 545 17.75 -5.26 -20.34
N LEU A 546 18.86 -5.98 -20.11
CA LEU A 546 20.22 -5.44 -20.27
C LEU A 546 20.54 -4.97 -21.70
N ARG A 547 19.90 -5.58 -22.71
CA ARG A 547 20.04 -5.19 -24.13
C ARG A 547 18.84 -4.41 -24.68
N LYS A 548 17.94 -3.95 -23.81
CA LYS A 548 16.73 -3.20 -24.18
C LYS A 548 16.77 -1.79 -23.61
N PRO A 549 16.22 -0.78 -24.32
CA PRO A 549 16.11 0.57 -23.76
C PRO A 549 15.13 0.57 -22.57
N PRO A 550 15.38 1.34 -21.50
CA PRO A 550 14.45 1.47 -20.38
C PRO A 550 13.09 2.03 -20.83
N ASN A 551 12.04 1.21 -20.78
CA ASN A 551 10.72 1.63 -21.25
C ASN A 551 10.00 2.49 -20.18
N ARG A 552 9.43 3.64 -20.57
CA ARG A 552 8.59 4.48 -19.70
C ARG A 552 7.26 3.82 -19.34
N ASP A 553 6.72 2.95 -20.18
CA ASP A 553 5.48 2.20 -19.94
C ASP A 553 5.68 0.91 -19.13
N GLN A 554 6.92 0.43 -19.00
CA GLN A 554 7.24 -0.50 -17.92
C GLN A 554 7.09 0.25 -16.59
N GLY A 555 6.08 -0.15 -15.80
CA GLY A 555 6.14 0.10 -14.38
C GLY A 555 7.35 -0.61 -13.78
N THR A 556 8.08 0.04 -12.88
CA THR A 556 8.54 -0.71 -11.70
C THR A 556 7.35 -1.49 -11.15
N LYS A 557 7.55 -2.76 -10.76
CA LYS A 557 6.48 -3.70 -10.33
C LYS A 557 5.31 -2.97 -9.66
N PRO A 558 4.04 -3.30 -9.96
CA PRO A 558 2.90 -2.74 -9.24
C PRO A 558 3.18 -3.01 -7.77
N LYS A 559 3.43 -1.95 -7.01
CA LYS A 559 3.66 -2.10 -5.58
C LYS A 559 2.29 -2.17 -4.97
N MET A 560 2.05 -3.29 -4.28
CA MET A 560 0.80 -3.72 -3.68
C MET A 560 -0.11 -2.55 -3.23
N PRO A 561 -1.39 -2.58 -3.60
CA PRO A 561 -2.29 -1.43 -3.47
C PRO A 561 -2.35 -0.87 -2.03
N GLY A 562 -1.89 0.38 -1.87
CA GLY A 562 -1.60 1.06 -0.60
C GLY A 562 -0.14 1.49 -0.45
N SER A 563 0.70 1.23 -1.47
CA SER A 563 2.09 1.67 -1.56
C SER A 563 2.20 3.10 -2.11
N PRO A 564 2.95 4.01 -1.47
CA PRO A 564 2.93 5.43 -1.81
C PRO A 564 3.45 5.75 -3.21
N VAL A 565 2.93 6.85 -3.77
CA VAL A 565 3.40 7.54 -4.98
C VAL A 565 4.93 7.61 -5.03
N PHE A 566 5.52 7.26 -6.18
CA PHE A 566 6.97 7.18 -6.33
C PHE A 566 7.51 7.94 -7.56
N LYS A 567 8.68 8.55 -7.39
CA LYS A 567 9.46 9.23 -8.42
C LYS A 567 10.63 8.35 -8.87
N LYS A 568 10.81 8.19 -10.19
CA LYS A 568 11.96 7.49 -10.80
C LYS A 568 12.79 8.50 -11.60
N CYS A 569 13.90 8.95 -10.99
CA CYS A 569 14.75 10.03 -11.49
C CYS A 569 15.23 9.79 -12.94
N ALA A 570 15.82 8.63 -13.23
CA ALA A 570 16.40 8.32 -14.54
C ALA A 570 15.39 8.43 -15.71
N SER A 571 14.11 8.12 -15.49
CA SER A 571 13.05 8.21 -16.52
C SER A 571 12.25 9.52 -16.47
N CYS A 572 12.63 10.46 -15.59
CA CYS A 572 11.85 11.64 -15.17
C CYS A 572 10.34 11.31 -15.07
N LYS A 573 10.01 10.34 -14.20
CA LYS A 573 8.67 9.76 -14.11
C LYS A 573 8.14 9.81 -12.68
N ASP A 574 6.90 10.25 -12.53
CA ASP A 574 6.11 10.13 -11.30
C ASP A 574 4.99 9.12 -11.52
N ALA A 575 4.70 8.28 -10.52
CA ALA A 575 3.72 7.20 -10.66
C ALA A 575 2.85 7.04 -9.41
N MET A 576 1.53 7.00 -9.61
CA MET A 576 0.51 6.93 -8.56
C MET A 576 -0.36 5.66 -8.76
N PRO A 577 -0.30 4.67 -7.87
CA PRO A 577 -1.11 3.44 -7.99
C PRO A 577 -2.62 3.67 -7.86
N VAL A 578 -3.43 2.78 -8.43
CA VAL A 578 -4.91 2.82 -8.35
C VAL A 578 -5.44 2.96 -6.93
N SER A 579 -4.83 2.28 -5.95
CA SER A 579 -5.22 2.31 -4.54
C SER A 579 -5.28 3.71 -3.94
N ASP A 580 -4.31 4.53 -4.30
CA ASP A 580 -4.08 5.83 -3.69
C ASP A 580 -5.10 6.82 -4.25
N ILE A 581 -5.45 6.67 -5.53
CA ILE A 581 -6.57 7.36 -6.17
C ILE A 581 -7.90 6.89 -5.56
N HIS A 582 -8.05 5.58 -5.31
CA HIS A 582 -9.26 5.02 -4.74
C HIS A 582 -9.52 5.58 -3.33
N ALA A 583 -8.48 5.69 -2.48
CA ALA A 583 -8.55 6.30 -1.16
C ALA A 583 -9.01 7.76 -1.18
N VAL A 584 -8.56 8.55 -2.17
CA VAL A 584 -9.06 9.93 -2.36
C VAL A 584 -10.52 9.93 -2.81
N SER A 585 -10.94 8.97 -3.66
CA SER A 585 -12.33 8.91 -4.17
C SER A 585 -13.37 8.38 -3.18
N THR A 586 -13.05 7.37 -2.36
CA THR A 586 -14.01 6.76 -1.42
C THR A 586 -14.11 7.50 -0.10
N ALA A 587 -13.04 8.19 0.33
CA ALA A 587 -13.11 9.14 1.43
C ALA A 587 -13.84 10.44 1.06
N TRP A 588 -14.01 10.75 -0.24
CA TRP A 588 -14.61 12.02 -0.72
C TRP A 588 -15.57 11.80 -1.90
N GLY A 589 -16.72 11.18 -1.63
CA GLY A 589 -17.71 10.88 -2.65
C GLY A 589 -18.22 12.11 -3.43
N SER A 590 -18.50 11.90 -4.72
CA SER A 590 -18.98 12.87 -5.73
C SER A 590 -17.99 13.92 -6.24
N HIS A 591 -18.09 14.22 -7.54
CA HIS A 591 -17.06 14.81 -8.41
C HIS A 591 -16.57 16.23 -8.06
N THR A 592 -17.13 16.89 -7.04
CA THR A 592 -16.80 18.30 -6.72
C THR A 592 -15.71 18.48 -5.66
N SER A 593 -15.36 17.43 -4.88
CA SER A 593 -14.58 17.61 -3.65
C SER A 593 -13.07 17.36 -3.77
N LEU A 594 -12.57 16.74 -4.85
CA LEU A 594 -11.14 16.40 -4.96
C LEU A 594 -10.22 17.64 -5.01
N ARG A 595 -10.69 18.78 -5.54
CA ARG A 595 -9.94 20.04 -5.67
C ARG A 595 -9.37 20.62 -4.36
N SER A 596 -9.80 20.14 -3.18
CA SER A 596 -9.38 20.67 -1.88
C SER A 596 -8.42 19.77 -1.10
N ALA A 597 -8.16 18.54 -1.55
CA ALA A 597 -7.57 17.50 -0.70
C ALA A 597 -6.02 17.41 -0.74
N LEU A 598 -5.38 17.87 -1.82
CA LEU A 598 -3.95 17.66 -2.05
C LEU A 598 -3.05 18.85 -1.67
N THR A 599 -3.62 20.03 -1.38
CA THR A 599 -2.94 21.23 -0.86
C THR A 599 -2.40 21.06 0.58
N VAL A 600 -2.49 19.85 1.15
CA VAL A 600 -1.99 19.47 2.49
C VAL A 600 -0.98 18.31 2.40
N VAL A 601 -0.61 17.89 1.18
CA VAL A 601 0.31 16.76 0.89
C VAL A 601 1.53 17.22 0.06
N THR A 602 1.62 18.51 -0.24
CA THR A 602 2.77 19.22 -0.85
C THR A 602 3.30 20.28 0.11
#